data_AF-A0A1X0DWL0-F1
#
_entry.id   AF-A0A1X0DWL0-F1
#
_cell.length_a   1.000
_cell.length_b   1.000
_cell.length_c   1.000
_cell.angle_alpha   90.00
_cell.angle_beta   90.00
_cell.angle_gamma   90.00
#
_symmetry.space_group_name_H-M   'P 1'
#
loop_
_entity.id
_entity.type
_entity.pdbx_description
1 polymer ?
#
loop_
_entity_poly.entity_id
_entity_poly.type
_entity_poly.pdbx_seq_one_letter_code
_entity_poly.pdbx_strand_id
1 'polypeptide(L)'
;MVRDLYASPLLSGGEKAWEIRGRPTRIRGPVFIVKQGTGQAFGTVDLVRVLGPLDLDYLLAAPELPVTECAKFRRTGLPYDRTYACVCIGPRLFDRPVSSAPKGPLRGCVHPGLLSVTGS
;
A
#
# COMPACT_ATOMS: atom_id res chain seq x y z
N MET A 1 -11.85 7.13 -3.54
CA MET A 1 -10.70 7.39 -2.64
C MET A 1 -10.40 6.12 -1.87
N VAL A 2 -9.28 5.44 -2.16
CA VAL A 2 -8.83 4.27 -1.37
C VAL A 2 -8.39 4.78 0.00
N ARG A 3 -9.10 4.36 1.05
CA ARG A 3 -8.74 4.64 2.44
C ARG A 3 -7.64 3.70 2.86
N ASP A 4 -6.51 4.29 3.27
CA ASP A 4 -5.46 3.81 4.20
C ASP A 4 -4.87 2.42 3.92
N LEU A 5 -3.61 2.37 3.44
CA LEU A 5 -2.81 1.15 3.39
C LEU A 5 -1.84 1.15 4.58
N TYR A 6 -1.93 0.16 5.48
CA TYR A 6 -0.93 -0.18 6.50
C TYR A 6 0.33 -0.74 5.85
N ALA A 7 1.06 0.19 5.28
CA ALA A 7 2.23 -0.02 4.46
C ALA A 7 3.53 -0.14 5.27
N SER A 8 3.51 -0.61 6.53
CA SER A 8 4.75 -0.73 7.33
C SER A 8 5.86 -1.50 6.59
N PRO A 9 5.57 -2.57 5.81
CA PRO A 9 6.58 -3.22 4.96
C PRO A 9 6.99 -2.39 3.71
N LEU A 10 6.08 -1.63 3.11
CA LEU A 10 6.39 -0.77 1.95
C LEU A 10 7.28 0.42 2.36
N LEU A 11 7.10 0.94 3.57
CA LEU A 11 7.94 2.00 4.15
C LEU A 11 9.35 1.52 4.49
N SER A 12 9.56 0.20 4.58
CA SER A 12 10.86 -0.41 4.90
C SER A 12 11.67 -0.81 3.65
N GLY A 13 11.23 -0.41 2.45
CA GLY A 13 11.94 -0.66 1.19
C GLY A 13 11.56 -1.94 0.43
N GLY A 14 10.44 -2.58 0.78
CA GLY A 14 9.96 -3.77 0.05
C GLY A 14 9.41 -3.45 -1.35
N GLU A 15 9.74 -4.25 -2.36
CA GLU A 15 9.25 -4.06 -3.74
C GLU A 15 7.75 -4.37 -3.90
N LYS A 16 7.21 -5.17 -2.98
CA LYS A 16 5.82 -5.64 -2.98
C LYS A 16 5.33 -5.80 -1.54
N ALA A 17 4.08 -5.45 -1.27
CA ALA A 17 3.44 -5.73 0.01
C ALA A 17 1.99 -6.17 -0.15
N TRP A 18 1.51 -6.88 0.87
CA TRP A 18 0.11 -7.24 1.03
C TRP A 18 -0.52 -6.35 2.10
N GLU A 19 -1.62 -5.70 1.73
CA GLU A 19 -2.50 -5.03 2.68
C GLU A 19 -3.68 -5.95 3.01
N ILE A 20 -3.84 -6.29 4.29
CA ILE A 20 -4.96 -7.13 4.74
C ILE A 20 -6.22 -6.28 4.98
N ARG A 21 -7.36 -6.71 4.40
CA ARG A 21 -8.66 -6.01 4.51
C ARG A 21 -9.82 -6.97 4.68
N GLY A 22 -10.89 -6.50 5.33
CA GLY A 22 -12.14 -7.26 5.45
C GLY A 22 -13.07 -7.17 4.22
N ARG A 23 -12.70 -6.38 3.19
CA ARG A 23 -13.49 -6.19 1.97
C ARG A 23 -12.59 -6.08 0.74
N PRO A 24 -13.01 -6.63 -0.41
CA PRO A 24 -12.28 -6.47 -1.65
C PRO A 24 -12.47 -5.06 -2.21
N THR A 25 -11.54 -4.62 -3.06
CA THR A 25 -11.66 -3.38 -3.82
C THR A 25 -11.51 -3.63 -5.32
N ARG A 26 -12.26 -2.88 -6.13
CA ARG A 26 -12.14 -2.89 -7.60
C ARG A 26 -11.08 -1.92 -8.11
N ILE A 27 -10.57 -1.03 -7.25
CA ILE A 27 -9.60 0.00 -7.64
C ILE A 27 -8.27 -0.67 -8.02
N ARG A 28 -7.66 -0.21 -9.12
CA ARG A 28 -6.35 -0.63 -9.60
C ARG A 28 -5.54 0.59 -10.02
N GLY A 29 -4.21 0.45 -9.99
CA GLY A 29 -3.27 1.52 -10.31
C GLY A 29 -2.83 2.31 -9.08
N PRO A 30 -2.31 3.54 -9.27
CA PRO A 30 -1.63 4.28 -8.22
C PRO A 30 -2.59 4.71 -7.12
N VAL A 31 -2.21 4.42 -5.88
CA VAL A 31 -2.94 4.78 -4.67
C VAL A 31 -1.99 5.39 -3.65
N PHE A 32 -2.51 6.26 -2.79
CA PHE A 32 -1.72 6.87 -1.73
C PHE A 32 -1.48 5.92 -0.56
N ILE A 33 -0.26 5.95 -0.03
CA ILE A 33 0.08 5.42 1.28
C ILE A 33 -0.26 6.50 2.30
N VAL A 34 -1.30 6.31 3.09
CA VAL A 34 -1.75 7.26 4.12
C VAL A 34 -1.57 6.62 5.48
N LYS A 35 -1.11 7.39 6.47
CA LYS A 35 -1.07 6.93 7.86
C LYS A 35 -2.36 7.34 8.57
N GLN A 36 -3.08 6.37 9.16
CA GLN A 36 -4.30 6.66 9.91
C GLN A 36 -4.12 7.76 10.94
N GLY A 37 -5.15 8.60 11.07
CA GLY A 37 -5.21 9.69 12.05
C GLY A 37 -4.38 10.93 11.69
N THR A 38 -3.51 10.86 10.67
CA THR A 38 -2.65 12.01 10.30
C THR A 38 -3.22 12.88 9.17
N GLY A 39 -4.09 12.31 8.32
CA GLY A 39 -4.55 12.98 7.10
C GLY A 39 -3.39 13.32 6.15
N GLN A 40 -2.28 12.59 6.22
CA GLN A 40 -1.08 12.80 5.41
C GLN A 40 -0.76 11.54 4.61
N ALA A 41 -0.45 11.75 3.33
CA ALA A 41 0.11 10.77 2.43
C ALA A 41 1.65 10.79 2.51
N PHE A 42 2.25 9.62 2.61
CA PHE A 42 3.69 9.41 2.75
C PHE A 42 4.33 8.88 1.47
N GLY A 43 3.52 8.60 0.44
CA GLY A 43 3.98 8.08 -0.83
C GLY A 43 2.83 7.54 -1.67
N THR A 44 3.18 6.91 -2.78
CA THR A 44 2.27 6.16 -3.64
C THR A 44 2.71 4.71 -3.80
N VAL A 45 1.77 3.85 -4.18
CA VAL A 45 2.03 2.46 -4.55
C VAL A 45 1.01 2.02 -5.58
N ASP A 46 1.34 1.06 -6.43
CA ASP A 46 0.40 0.53 -7.42
C ASP A 46 -0.36 -0.67 -6.86
N LEU A 47 -1.68 -0.54 -6.74
CA LEU A 47 -2.57 -1.66 -6.37
C LEU A 47 -2.87 -2.46 -7.63
N VAL A 48 -2.26 -3.64 -7.75
CA VAL A 48 -2.31 -4.45 -8.98
C VAL A 48 -3.28 -5.64 -8.88
N ARG A 49 -3.54 -6.13 -7.67
CA ARG A 49 -4.40 -7.31 -7.46
C ARG A 49 -5.07 -7.26 -6.09
N VAL A 50 -6.20 -7.95 -5.97
CA VAL A 50 -6.81 -8.30 -4.68
C VAL A 50 -6.97 -9.82 -4.66
N LEU A 51 -6.44 -10.45 -3.62
CA LEU A 51 -6.57 -11.89 -3.36
C LEU A 51 -7.65 -12.10 -2.30
N GLY A 52 -8.42 -13.18 -2.45
CA GLY A 52 -9.31 -13.69 -1.41
C GLY A 52 -10.77 -13.90 -1.85
N PRO A 53 -11.65 -14.31 -0.91
CA PRO A 53 -11.38 -14.48 0.52
C PRO A 53 -10.24 -15.48 0.79
N LEU A 54 -9.36 -15.14 1.72
CA LEU A 54 -8.21 -15.95 2.14
C LEU A 54 -8.59 -16.71 3.40
N ASP A 55 -8.20 -17.99 3.47
CA ASP A 55 -8.13 -18.74 4.71
C ASP A 55 -6.80 -18.49 5.44
N LEU A 56 -6.74 -18.95 6.69
CA LEU A 56 -5.58 -18.72 7.56
C LEU A 56 -4.34 -19.46 7.04
N ASP A 57 -4.48 -20.71 6.58
CA ASP A 57 -3.36 -21.52 6.14
C ASP A 57 -2.70 -20.91 4.89
N TYR A 58 -3.50 -20.47 3.92
CA TYR A 58 -3.00 -19.75 2.75
C TYR A 58 -2.25 -18.48 3.14
N LEU A 59 -2.80 -17.70 4.09
CA LEU A 59 -2.17 -16.48 4.56
C LEU A 59 -0.82 -16.75 5.25
N LEU A 60 -0.75 -17.80 6.07
CA LEU A 60 0.45 -18.16 6.83
C LEU A 60 1.55 -18.82 5.97
N ALA A 61 1.17 -19.44 4.85
CA ALA A 61 2.09 -20.01 3.87
C ALA A 61 2.66 -18.97 2.89
N ALA A 62 2.07 -17.76 2.83
CA ALA A 62 2.48 -16.74 1.89
C ALA A 62 3.86 -16.15 2.26
N PRO A 63 4.88 -16.24 1.38
CA PRO A 63 6.20 -15.67 1.65
C PRO A 63 6.19 -14.13 1.68
N GLU A 64 5.17 -13.50 1.08
CA GLU A 64 4.99 -12.04 1.11
C GLU A 64 4.45 -11.54 2.44
N LEU A 65 4.01 -12.43 3.33
CA LEU A 65 3.56 -12.06 4.65
C LEU A 65 4.77 -11.89 5.58
N PRO A 66 5.01 -10.70 6.17
CA PRO A 66 6.11 -10.51 7.11
C PRO A 66 6.03 -11.46 8.30
N VAL A 67 7.18 -11.94 8.79
CA VAL A 67 7.28 -12.87 9.92
C VAL A 67 6.51 -12.37 11.16
N THR A 68 6.54 -11.07 11.41
CA THR A 68 5.83 -10.43 12.53
C THR A 68 4.31 -10.54 12.40
N GLU A 69 3.76 -10.29 11.20
CA GLU A 69 2.33 -10.46 10.93
C GLU A 69 1.94 -11.95 10.88
N CYS A 70 2.82 -12.82 10.36
CA CYS A 70 2.63 -14.27 10.38
C CYS A 70 2.50 -14.79 11.83
N ALA A 71 3.40 -14.39 12.73
CA ALA A 71 3.33 -14.76 14.15
C ALA A 71 2.06 -14.23 14.83
N LYS A 72 1.62 -13.03 14.48
CA LYS A 72 0.37 -12.44 14.97
C LYS A 72 -0.85 -13.24 14.50
N PHE A 73 -0.99 -13.51 13.20
CA PHE A 73 -2.11 -14.27 12.66
C PHE A 73 -2.12 -15.73 13.14
N ARG A 74 -0.96 -16.36 13.36
CA ARG A 74 -0.88 -17.67 14.04
C ARG A 74 -1.52 -17.65 15.42
N ARG A 75 -1.32 -16.56 16.17
CA ARG A 75 -1.84 -16.42 17.55
C ARG A 75 -3.30 -16.00 17.58
N THR A 76 -3.73 -15.12 16.69
CA THR A 76 -5.05 -14.46 16.77
C THR A 76 -6.04 -14.94 15.72
N GLY A 77 -5.60 -15.73 14.74
CA GLY A 77 -6.38 -16.04 13.55
C GLY A 77 -6.51 -14.86 12.59
N LEU A 78 -7.43 -15.00 11.63
CA LEU A 78 -7.74 -13.96 10.65
C LEU A 78 -8.40 -12.75 11.33
N PRO A 79 -8.04 -11.51 10.94
CA PRO A 79 -8.61 -10.30 11.54
C PRO A 79 -10.06 -10.04 11.10
N TYR A 80 -10.55 -10.71 10.05
CA TYR A 80 -11.90 -10.55 9.51
C TYR A 80 -12.47 -11.90 9.04
N ASP A 81 -13.78 -12.09 9.19
CA ASP A 81 -14.50 -13.28 8.66
C ASP A 81 -14.28 -13.50 7.17
N ARG A 82 -14.15 -12.42 6.40
CA ARG A 82 -13.76 -12.43 4.98
C ARG A 82 -12.51 -11.60 4.81
N THR A 83 -11.36 -12.26 4.88
CA THR A 83 -10.05 -11.60 4.77
C THR A 83 -9.58 -11.57 3.32
N TYR A 84 -9.08 -10.43 2.85
CA TYR A 84 -8.54 -10.22 1.52
C TYR A 84 -7.16 -9.58 1.63
N ALA A 85 -6.27 -9.84 0.66
CA ALA A 85 -4.99 -9.17 0.54
C ALA A 85 -4.96 -8.29 -0.71
N CYS A 86 -4.75 -6.98 -0.56
CA CYS A 86 -4.46 -6.10 -1.70
C CYS A 86 -2.96 -6.14 -1.98
N VAL A 87 -2.60 -6.64 -3.16
CA VAL A 87 -1.21 -6.73 -3.62
C VAL A 87 -0.81 -5.38 -4.20
N CYS A 88 0.17 -4.77 -3.55
CA CYS A 88 0.70 -3.47 -3.91
C CYS A 88 2.17 -3.61 -4.32
N ILE A 89 2.61 -2.90 -5.36
CA ILE A 89 4.00 -2.94 -5.86
C ILE A 89 4.57 -1.55 -6.10
N GLY A 90 5.90 -1.47 -6.13
CA GLY A 90 6.63 -0.26 -6.51
C GLY A 90 6.33 0.94 -5.62
N PRO A 91 6.48 0.83 -4.29
CA PRO A 91 6.25 1.98 -3.42
C PRO A 91 7.21 3.12 -3.76
N ARG A 92 6.68 4.33 -3.81
CA ARG A 92 7.42 5.58 -4.00
C ARG A 92 7.13 6.48 -2.82
N LEU A 93 8.11 6.66 -1.94
CA LEU A 93 7.97 7.52 -0.77
C LEU A 93 8.17 8.98 -1.15
N PHE A 94 7.46 9.86 -0.46
CA PHE A 94 7.70 11.30 -0.54
C PHE A 94 8.79 11.70 0.46
N ASP A 95 9.61 12.68 0.10
CA ASP A 95 10.63 13.24 1.01
C ASP A 95 10.00 13.86 2.26
N ARG A 96 8.77 14.38 2.12
CA ARG A 96 7.95 14.91 3.21
C ARG A 96 6.50 14.48 3.02
N PRO A 97 5.76 14.22 4.10
CA PRO A 97 4.35 13.88 4.00
C PRO A 97 3.54 15.01 3.35
N VAL A 98 2.57 14.66 2.51
CA VAL A 98 1.70 15.60 1.80
C VAL A 98 0.28 15.47 2.35
N SER A 99 -0.44 16.58 2.55
CA SER A 99 -1.83 16.53 3.02
C SER A 99 -2.71 15.70 2.08
N SER A 100 -3.40 14.69 2.62
CA SER A 100 -4.32 13.80 1.87
C SER A 100 -5.74 14.38 1.76
N ALA A 101 -5.87 15.69 1.61
CA ALA A 101 -7.16 16.37 1.50
C ALA A 101 -7.85 16.09 0.14
N PRO A 102 -9.19 16.10 0.06
CA PRO A 102 -9.90 15.87 -1.20
C PRO A 102 -9.82 17.14 -2.07
N LYS A 103 -8.80 17.27 -2.92
CA LYS A 103 -8.78 18.28 -3.98
C LYS A 103 -8.38 17.65 -5.32
N GLY A 104 -9.39 17.14 -6.03
CA GLY A 104 -9.34 16.90 -7.47
C GLY A 104 -8.32 15.86 -7.97
N PRO A 105 -8.31 15.58 -9.28
CA PRO A 105 -7.26 14.78 -9.90
C PRO A 105 -5.92 15.51 -9.74
N LEU A 106 -4.89 14.77 -9.34
CA LEU A 106 -3.52 15.27 -9.22
C LEU A 106 -3.00 15.71 -10.59
N ARG A 107 -3.25 16.96 -10.97
CA ARG A 107 -2.37 17.66 -11.91
C ARG A 107 -1.17 18.12 -11.09
N GLY A 108 -0.02 17.50 -11.34
CA GLY A 108 1.27 18.03 -10.91
C GLY A 108 1.84 17.41 -9.64
N CYS A 109 2.34 16.20 -9.75
CA CYS A 109 3.60 15.84 -9.09
C CYS A 109 4.55 15.33 -10.19
N VAL A 110 4.91 16.25 -11.09
CA VAL A 110 6.13 16.08 -11.90
C VAL A 110 7.27 16.28 -10.94
N HIS A 111 8.13 15.27 -10.81
CA HIS A 111 9.43 15.41 -10.17
C HIS A 111 10.24 16.45 -10.97
N PRO A 112 10.59 17.65 -10.45
CA PRO A 112 11.57 18.49 -11.11
C PRO A 112 12.94 17.99 -10.66
N GLY A 113 13.44 16.94 -11.33
CA GLY A 113 14.68 16.29 -10.94
C GLY A 113 15.29 15.40 -12.02
N LEU A 114 15.16 15.80 -13.29
CA LEU A 114 16.15 15.45 -14.31
C LEU A 114 16.13 16.54 -15.40
N LEU A 115 16.59 17.73 -15.03
CA LEU A 115 17.06 18.74 -15.98
C LEU A 115 18.57 18.58 -16.09
N SER A 116 19.03 18.00 -17.20
CA SER A 116 20.33 18.18 -17.85
C SER A 116 20.21 17.38 -19.15
N VAL A 117 20.25 17.95 -20.35
CA VAL A 117 21.31 18.81 -20.86
C VAL A 117 20.78 19.77 -21.94
N THR A 118 21.43 20.93 -21.98
CA THR A 118 21.32 22.03 -22.92
C THR A 118 21.44 21.61 -24.39
N GLY A 119 20.64 22.23 -25.25
CA GLY A 119 20.89 22.25 -26.68
C GLY A 119 22.06 23.17 -27.04
N SER A 120 22.74 22.82 -28.13
CA SER A 120 23.18 23.72 -29.19
C SER A 120 23.27 22.91 -30.48
#